data_AF-A0A6A4I9Y8-F1
#
_entry.id   AF-A0A6A4I9Y8-F1
#
_cell.length_a   1.000
_cell.length_b   1.000
_cell.length_c   1.000
_cell.angle_alpha   90.00
_cell.angle_beta   90.00
_cell.angle_gamma   90.00
#
_symmetry.space_group_name_H-M   'P 1'
#
loop_
_entity.id
_entity.type
_entity.pdbx_description
1 polymer ?
#
loop_
_entity_poly.entity_id
_entity_poly.type
_entity_poly.pdbx_seq_one_letter_code
_entity_poly.pdbx_strand_id
1 'polypeptide(L)'
;MLKISALALSAIILSGALANPLRRDSYSLDAQGVPVSIRNAATALEWGVDSNQINIVGESIGLTAPEWYIPQTGEYPTSYFITIVNDMAATITGGELILNALNLQIYQPNQVFVITCDFCGTDVSPGNVLGEGCVISPYNVSDACISIGPSAGFALLNSGCSTVRTNEVYTIIT
;
A
#
# COMPACT_ATOMS: atom_id res chain seq x y z
N MET A 1 -32.22 12.12 66.70
CA MET A 1 -31.87 10.91 65.91
C MET A 1 -32.14 11.21 64.45
N LEU A 2 -31.08 11.41 63.65
CA LEU A 2 -31.14 11.47 62.20
C LEU A 2 -29.91 10.71 61.67
N LYS A 3 -30.15 9.66 60.90
CA LYS A 3 -29.14 8.86 60.18
C LYS A 3 -28.90 9.51 58.82
N ILE A 4 -27.64 9.71 58.43
CA ILE A 4 -27.26 9.85 57.02
C ILE A 4 -25.93 9.10 56.83
N SER A 5 -26.02 7.91 56.24
CA SER A 5 -24.87 7.15 55.74
C SER A 5 -24.60 7.59 54.31
N ALA A 6 -23.40 8.10 54.03
CA ALA A 6 -22.94 8.39 52.67
C ALA A 6 -22.12 7.21 52.15
N LEU A 7 -22.67 6.50 51.17
CA LEU A 7 -21.94 5.52 50.36
C LEU A 7 -21.25 6.27 49.21
N ALA A 8 -19.93 6.40 49.25
CA ALA A 8 -19.14 6.94 48.16
C ALA A 8 -18.85 5.82 47.14
N LEU A 9 -19.52 5.88 45.98
CA LEU A 9 -19.30 5.00 44.84
C LEU A 9 -18.09 5.53 44.05
N SER A 10 -16.92 4.90 44.21
CA SER A 10 -15.73 5.25 43.43
C SER A 10 -15.76 4.52 42.08
N ALA A 11 -15.98 5.27 41.00
CA ALA A 11 -15.90 4.77 39.63
C ALA A 11 -14.43 4.69 39.21
N ILE A 12 -13.92 3.47 39.03
CA ILE A 12 -12.60 3.24 38.43
C ILE A 12 -12.75 3.43 36.93
N ILE A 13 -12.24 4.54 36.41
CA ILE A 13 -12.13 4.77 34.97
C ILE A 13 -10.96 3.92 34.47
N LEU A 14 -11.25 2.75 33.90
CA LEU A 14 -10.27 2.03 33.10
C LEU A 14 -10.07 2.81 31.79
N SER A 15 -8.99 3.60 31.72
CA SER A 15 -8.45 4.06 30.44
C SER A 15 -7.94 2.82 29.69
N GLY A 16 -8.74 2.33 28.75
CA GLY A 16 -8.31 1.30 27.82
C GLY A 16 -7.13 1.84 27.02
N ALA A 17 -5.94 1.28 27.24
CA ALA A 17 -4.84 1.43 26.31
C ALA A 17 -5.29 0.79 24.99
N LEU A 18 -5.49 1.62 23.95
CA LEU A 18 -5.57 1.15 22.57
C LEU A 18 -4.18 0.61 22.23
N ALA A 19 -3.97 -0.67 22.52
CA ALA A 19 -2.83 -1.39 21.99
C ALA A 19 -3.04 -1.47 20.47
N ASN A 20 -2.14 -0.85 19.71
CA ASN A 20 -2.04 -1.14 18.28
C ASN A 20 -1.88 -2.66 18.16
N PRO A 21 -2.73 -3.36 17.40
CA PRO A 21 -2.57 -4.79 17.23
C PRO A 21 -1.15 -5.05 16.70
N LEU A 22 -0.43 -5.94 17.39
CA LEU A 22 0.78 -6.56 16.87
C LEU A 22 0.45 -7.05 15.46
N ARG A 23 1.12 -6.46 14.45
CA ARG A 23 1.06 -6.82 13.02
C ARG A 23 1.19 -8.33 12.90
N ARG A 24 0.05 -9.04 12.83
CA ARG A 24 0.01 -10.48 12.59
C ARG A 24 0.51 -10.70 11.18
N ASP A 25 1.44 -11.65 11.07
CA ASP A 25 1.84 -12.39 9.87
C ASP A 25 1.43 -11.73 8.55
N SER A 26 2.38 -11.06 7.92
CA SER A 26 2.26 -10.55 6.55
C SER A 26 1.73 -11.65 5.64
N TYR A 27 0.44 -11.59 5.33
CA TYR A 27 -0.19 -12.43 4.33
C TYR A 27 0.42 -12.10 2.98
N SER A 28 0.74 -13.14 2.22
CA SER A 28 1.18 -12.96 0.84
C SER A 28 -0.04 -12.63 -0.01
N LEU A 29 -0.02 -11.47 -0.68
CA LEU A 29 -0.90 -11.21 -1.82
C LEU A 29 -0.69 -12.28 -2.88
N ASP A 30 -1.76 -12.95 -3.28
CA ASP A 30 -1.80 -13.86 -4.43
C ASP A 30 -2.41 -13.14 -5.64
N ALA A 31 -1.67 -12.18 -6.16
CA ALA A 31 -2.05 -11.36 -7.32
C ALA A 31 -1.43 -11.89 -8.63
N GLN A 32 -0.95 -13.13 -8.65
CA GLN A 32 -0.13 -13.60 -9.76
C GLN A 32 -0.98 -13.80 -11.03
N GLY A 33 -0.58 -13.11 -12.09
CA GLY A 33 -1.15 -13.29 -13.43
C GLY A 33 -2.52 -12.65 -13.66
N VAL A 34 -3.07 -11.92 -12.68
CA VAL A 34 -4.32 -11.18 -12.82
C VAL A 34 -4.02 -9.68 -12.72
N PRO A 35 -4.55 -8.84 -13.63
CA PRO A 35 -4.38 -7.41 -13.53
C PRO A 35 -5.09 -6.88 -12.28
N VAL A 36 -4.53 -5.85 -11.66
CA VAL A 36 -5.08 -5.23 -10.46
C VAL A 36 -5.13 -3.71 -10.58
N SER A 37 -6.06 -3.15 -9.83
CA SER A 37 -6.18 -1.75 -9.48
C SER A 37 -5.55 -1.51 -8.11
N ILE A 38 -4.66 -0.52 -7.99
CA ILE A 38 -4.04 -0.12 -6.71
C ILE A 38 -4.63 1.24 -6.32
N ARG A 39 -5.59 1.24 -5.38
CA ARG A 39 -6.36 2.43 -5.00
C ARG A 39 -6.01 2.89 -3.61
N ASN A 40 -5.84 4.19 -3.42
CA ASN A 40 -5.70 4.75 -2.09
C ASN A 40 -7.01 4.61 -1.31
N ALA A 41 -6.94 4.04 -0.11
CA ALA A 41 -8.12 3.72 0.69
C ALA A 41 -8.92 4.95 1.13
N ALA A 42 -8.25 6.11 1.29
CA ALA A 42 -8.89 7.33 1.78
C ALA A 42 -9.46 8.21 0.67
N THR A 43 -8.77 8.30 -0.47
CA THR A 43 -9.11 9.24 -1.56
C THR A 43 -9.74 8.56 -2.77
N ALA A 44 -9.68 7.23 -2.83
CA ALA A 44 -10.03 6.42 -4.01
C ALA A 44 -9.21 6.71 -5.28
N LEU A 45 -8.19 7.58 -5.20
CA LEU A 45 -7.25 7.79 -6.30
C LEU A 45 -6.49 6.50 -6.58
N GLU A 46 -6.38 6.15 -7.85
CA GLU A 46 -5.77 4.91 -8.33
C GLU A 46 -4.35 5.16 -8.84
N TRP A 47 -3.43 4.21 -8.71
CA TRP A 47 -2.14 4.32 -9.37
C TRP A 47 -2.35 4.39 -10.89
N GLY A 48 -1.88 5.48 -11.48
CA GLY A 48 -1.98 5.77 -12.90
C GLY A 48 -0.62 6.08 -13.51
N VAL A 49 -0.64 6.42 -14.79
CA VAL A 49 0.52 6.91 -15.53
C VAL A 49 0.21 8.26 -16.15
N ASP A 50 1.21 9.14 -16.19
CA ASP A 50 1.07 10.46 -16.80
C ASP A 50 0.95 10.37 -18.33
N SER A 51 0.70 11.51 -18.98
CA SER A 51 0.55 11.57 -20.44
C SER A 51 1.81 11.15 -21.21
N ASN A 52 2.97 11.19 -20.56
CA ASN A 52 4.24 10.75 -21.14
C ASN A 52 4.51 9.26 -20.92
N GLN A 53 3.65 8.56 -20.16
CA GLN A 53 3.78 7.15 -19.79
C GLN A 53 5.10 6.83 -19.08
N ILE A 54 5.64 7.81 -18.34
CA ILE A 54 6.90 7.65 -17.60
C ILE A 54 6.63 7.78 -16.10
N ASN A 55 5.89 8.80 -15.67
CA ASN A 55 5.69 9.01 -14.24
C ASN A 55 4.49 8.21 -13.76
N ILE A 56 4.64 7.54 -12.62
CA ILE A 56 3.50 6.92 -11.93
C ILE A 56 2.86 8.03 -11.09
N VAL A 57 1.58 8.27 -11.34
CA VAL A 57 0.82 9.38 -10.76
C VAL A 57 -0.41 8.87 -10.04
N GLY A 58 -0.96 9.66 -9.12
CA GLY A 58 -2.30 9.41 -8.63
C GLY A 58 -3.28 9.74 -9.74
N GLU A 59 -4.04 8.75 -10.20
CA GLU A 59 -5.00 8.76 -11.30
C GLU A 59 -4.44 9.19 -12.67
N SER A 60 -4.70 8.37 -13.69
CA SER A 60 -4.26 8.68 -15.05
C SER A 60 -5.06 9.86 -15.61
N ILE A 61 -4.38 10.89 -16.09
CA ILE A 61 -5.04 12.05 -16.71
C ILE A 61 -5.07 11.86 -18.23
N GLY A 62 -6.28 11.75 -18.80
CA GLY A 62 -6.49 11.67 -20.25
C GLY A 62 -6.11 10.33 -20.88
N LEU A 63 -5.91 9.29 -20.06
CA LEU A 63 -5.60 7.92 -20.48
C LEU A 63 -6.44 6.94 -19.67
N THR A 64 -6.66 5.75 -20.24
CA THR A 64 -7.18 4.61 -19.47
C THR A 64 -6.16 4.24 -18.40
N ALA A 65 -6.61 3.97 -17.17
CA ALA A 65 -5.75 3.48 -16.10
C ALA A 65 -5.01 2.21 -16.56
N PRO A 66 -3.70 2.09 -16.28
CA PRO A 66 -2.95 0.91 -16.67
C PRO A 66 -3.40 -0.29 -15.83
N GLU A 67 -3.31 -1.47 -16.43
CA GLU A 67 -3.44 -2.73 -15.71
C GLU A 67 -2.11 -3.03 -14.99
N TRP A 68 -2.13 -3.03 -13.66
CA TRP A 68 -0.96 -3.38 -12.86
C TRP A 68 -0.90 -4.88 -12.63
N TYR A 69 0.30 -5.44 -12.54
CA TYR A 69 0.53 -6.82 -12.12
C TYR A 69 1.50 -6.80 -10.95
N ILE A 70 1.31 -7.72 -10.00
CA ILE A 70 2.13 -7.78 -8.78
C ILE A 70 2.74 -9.19 -8.66
N PRO A 71 3.67 -9.57 -9.56
CA PRO A 71 4.35 -10.85 -9.46
C PRO A 71 5.32 -10.86 -8.28
N GLN A 72 5.40 -12.00 -7.59
CA GLN A 72 6.43 -12.21 -6.58
C GLN A 72 7.81 -12.32 -7.22
N THR A 73 8.83 -11.80 -6.53
CA THR A 73 10.24 -11.93 -6.95
C THR A 73 10.82 -13.30 -6.64
N GLY A 74 10.23 -14.03 -5.69
CA GLY A 74 10.79 -15.27 -5.11
C GLY A 74 11.85 -15.04 -4.03
N GLU A 75 12.08 -13.79 -3.60
CA GLU A 75 13.04 -13.45 -2.54
C GLU A 75 12.43 -13.56 -1.13
N TYR A 76 13.30 -13.60 -0.11
CA TYR A 76 12.91 -13.55 1.30
C TYR A 76 13.48 -12.27 1.99
N PRO A 77 12.65 -11.48 2.71
CA PRO A 77 11.21 -11.67 2.92
C PRO A 77 10.40 -11.51 1.61
N THR A 78 9.17 -12.03 1.58
CA THR A 78 8.30 -11.99 0.41
C THR A 78 8.25 -10.57 -0.18
N SER A 79 8.68 -10.45 -1.43
CA SER A 79 8.73 -9.19 -2.15
C SER A 79 8.17 -9.33 -3.55
N TYR A 80 7.85 -8.20 -4.15
CA TYR A 80 7.08 -8.10 -5.38
C TYR A 80 7.73 -7.11 -6.34
N PHE A 81 7.61 -7.38 -7.63
CA PHE A 81 7.62 -6.31 -8.62
C PHE A 81 6.22 -5.73 -8.72
N ILE A 82 6.11 -4.47 -9.13
CA ILE A 82 4.84 -3.86 -9.53
C ILE A 82 5.02 -3.44 -10.99
N THR A 83 4.36 -4.13 -11.89
CA THR A 83 4.62 -4.04 -13.34
C THR A 83 3.36 -3.65 -14.10
N ILE A 84 3.55 -3.19 -15.33
CA ILE A 84 2.49 -3.08 -16.33
C ILE A 84 2.86 -3.95 -17.55
N VAL A 85 1.98 -4.01 -18.54
CA VAL A 85 2.29 -4.64 -19.84
C VAL A 85 3.56 -4.06 -20.48
N ASN A 86 4.25 -4.87 -21.30
CA ASN A 86 5.52 -4.53 -21.99
C ASN A 86 6.78 -4.50 -21.12
N ASP A 87 6.87 -5.35 -20.09
CA ASP A 87 8.07 -5.50 -19.25
C ASP A 87 8.52 -4.18 -18.59
N MET A 88 7.58 -3.32 -18.20
CA MET A 88 7.85 -2.08 -17.46
C MET A 88 7.48 -2.26 -15.99
N ALA A 89 8.30 -1.72 -15.10
CA ALA A 89 8.16 -1.84 -13.65
C ALA A 89 8.19 -0.47 -12.96
N ALA A 90 7.43 -0.35 -11.88
CA ALA A 90 7.55 0.75 -10.94
C ALA A 90 8.97 0.80 -10.38
N THR A 91 9.58 1.98 -10.50
CA THR A 91 11.00 2.19 -10.21
C THR A 91 11.15 3.48 -9.42
N ILE A 92 11.81 3.41 -8.28
CA ILE A 92 12.10 4.57 -7.45
C ILE A 92 13.31 5.31 -8.04
N THR A 93 13.11 6.57 -8.44
CA THR A 93 14.17 7.45 -8.94
C THR A 93 14.02 8.82 -8.32
N GLY A 94 15.04 9.30 -7.60
CA GLY A 94 15.01 10.65 -7.00
C GLY A 94 13.92 10.86 -5.94
N GLY A 95 13.34 9.80 -5.38
CA GLY A 95 12.21 9.88 -4.44
C GLY A 95 10.84 9.83 -5.09
N GLU A 96 10.76 9.70 -6.41
CA GLU A 96 9.51 9.54 -7.16
C GLU A 96 9.42 8.13 -7.75
N LEU A 97 8.21 7.70 -8.08
CA LEU A 97 7.97 6.47 -8.81
C LEU A 97 7.79 6.76 -10.30
N ILE A 98 8.62 6.10 -11.10
CA ILE A 98 8.56 6.11 -12.56
C ILE A 98 8.43 4.70 -13.11
N LEU A 99 8.00 4.57 -14.35
CA LEU A 99 8.12 3.35 -15.13
C LEU A 99 9.50 3.29 -15.77
N ASN A 100 10.17 2.15 -15.56
CA ASN A 100 11.39 1.81 -16.24
C ASN A 100 11.35 0.35 -16.69
N ALA A 101 12.24 -0.05 -17.59
CA ALA A 101 12.35 -1.45 -17.99
C ALA A 101 12.56 -2.34 -16.76
N LEU A 102 11.80 -3.43 -16.69
CA LEU A 102 11.90 -4.43 -15.64
C LEU A 102 13.29 -5.04 -15.68
N ASN A 103 13.99 -4.96 -14.55
CA ASN A 103 15.29 -5.57 -14.39
C ASN A 103 15.18 -6.77 -13.44
N LEU A 104 15.29 -7.97 -14.02
CA LEU A 104 15.19 -9.25 -13.30
C LEU A 104 16.48 -9.66 -12.56
N GLN A 105 17.47 -8.78 -12.49
CA GLN A 105 18.64 -9.05 -11.66
C GLN A 105 18.23 -9.13 -10.18
N ILE A 106 18.86 -10.06 -9.46
CA ILE A 106 18.52 -10.52 -8.10
C ILE A 106 18.69 -9.42 -7.02
N TYR A 107 19.00 -8.18 -7.40
CA TYR A 107 19.19 -7.05 -6.50
C TYR A 107 18.88 -5.72 -7.21
N GLN A 108 17.60 -5.45 -7.44
CA GLN A 108 17.12 -4.15 -7.92
C GLN A 108 16.29 -3.46 -6.82
N PRO A 109 16.95 -2.93 -5.77
CA PRO A 109 16.26 -2.44 -4.57
C PRO A 109 15.30 -1.27 -4.85
N ASN A 110 15.43 -0.62 -6.00
CA ASN A 110 14.53 0.45 -6.44
C ASN A 110 13.33 -0.06 -7.27
N GLN A 111 13.27 -1.33 -7.67
CA GLN A 111 12.15 -1.95 -8.39
C GLN A 111 11.43 -3.05 -7.60
N VAL A 112 11.97 -3.42 -6.44
CA VAL A 112 11.41 -4.46 -5.58
C VAL A 112 10.73 -3.81 -4.38
N PHE A 113 9.51 -4.27 -4.09
CA PHE A 113 8.64 -3.72 -3.05
C PHE A 113 8.21 -4.79 -2.07
N VAL A 114 7.96 -4.38 -0.84
CA VAL A 114 7.25 -5.18 0.16
C VAL A 114 5.84 -4.59 0.29
N ILE A 115 4.85 -5.46 0.17
CA ILE A 115 3.44 -5.11 0.35
C ILE A 115 2.94 -5.84 1.58
N THR A 116 2.38 -5.11 2.54
CA THR A 116 1.75 -5.72 3.71
C THR A 116 0.38 -5.14 3.91
N CYS A 117 -0.61 -6.01 4.08
CA CYS A 117 -2.01 -5.64 4.21
C CYS A 117 -2.57 -6.14 5.54
N ASP A 118 -3.63 -5.47 5.99
CA ASP A 118 -4.43 -5.93 7.15
C ASP A 118 -5.31 -7.14 6.76
N PHE A 119 -5.71 -7.20 5.49
CA PHE A 119 -6.48 -8.29 4.90
C PHE A 119 -5.92 -8.69 3.54
N CYS A 120 -5.90 -9.98 3.26
CA CYS A 120 -5.63 -10.55 1.93
C CYS A 120 -6.76 -11.50 1.53
N GLY A 121 -7.38 -11.19 0.39
CA GLY A 121 -8.39 -12.04 -0.25
C GLY A 121 -7.75 -13.19 -1.02
N THR A 122 -8.55 -14.19 -1.32
CA THR A 122 -8.15 -15.36 -2.15
C THR A 122 -8.94 -15.47 -3.45
N ASP A 123 -9.99 -14.66 -3.61
CA ASP A 123 -10.81 -14.65 -4.82
C ASP A 123 -10.25 -13.63 -5.80
N VAL A 124 -9.61 -14.13 -6.85
CA VAL A 124 -8.99 -13.33 -7.91
C VAL A 124 -9.96 -12.99 -9.05
N SER A 125 -11.26 -13.21 -8.87
CA SER A 125 -12.25 -12.81 -9.89
C SER A 125 -12.29 -11.30 -10.04
N PRO A 126 -12.54 -10.76 -11.26
CA PRO A 126 -12.53 -9.32 -11.48
C PRO A 126 -13.51 -8.56 -10.58
N GLY A 127 -13.05 -7.44 -10.01
CA GLY A 127 -13.77 -6.56 -9.11
C GLY A 127 -13.69 -6.91 -7.62
N ASN A 128 -13.01 -8.01 -7.26
CA ASN A 128 -12.88 -8.43 -5.86
C ASN A 128 -11.68 -7.79 -5.16
N VAL A 129 -11.82 -7.60 -3.85
CA VAL A 129 -10.73 -7.09 -3.01
C VAL A 129 -9.73 -8.21 -2.75
N LEU A 130 -8.52 -8.02 -3.27
CA LEU A 130 -7.40 -8.93 -3.07
C LEU A 130 -6.53 -8.51 -1.87
N GLY A 131 -6.49 -7.21 -1.56
CA GLY A 131 -5.81 -6.70 -0.38
C GLY A 131 -6.46 -5.43 0.15
N GLU A 132 -6.57 -5.29 1.47
CA GLU A 132 -7.11 -4.10 2.14
C GLU A 132 -6.19 -3.66 3.28
N GLY A 133 -6.07 -2.35 3.49
CA GLY A 133 -5.13 -1.80 4.47
C GLY A 133 -3.68 -1.98 4.06
N CYS A 134 -3.41 -2.05 2.75
CA CYS A 134 -2.09 -2.36 2.22
C CYS A 134 -1.13 -1.16 2.30
N VAL A 135 0.07 -1.40 2.81
CA VAL A 135 1.19 -0.47 2.76
C VAL A 135 2.22 -1.03 1.81
N ILE A 136 2.64 -0.21 0.85
CA ILE A 136 3.66 -0.53 -0.15
C ILE A 136 4.94 0.20 0.23
N SER A 137 6.03 -0.53 0.38
CA SER A 137 7.33 0.00 0.82
C SER A 137 8.46 -0.53 -0.06
N PRO A 138 9.55 0.23 -0.24
CA PRO A 138 10.73 -0.29 -0.95
C PRO A 138 11.35 -1.45 -0.18
N TYR A 139 11.84 -2.45 -0.90
CA TYR A 139 12.52 -3.59 -0.30
C TYR A 139 13.81 -3.17 0.42
N ASN A 140 14.03 -3.73 1.62
CA ASN A 140 15.16 -3.41 2.49
C ASN A 140 15.29 -1.93 2.91
N VAL A 141 14.21 -1.15 2.87
CA VAL A 141 14.18 0.21 3.40
C VAL A 141 13.16 0.29 4.54
N SER A 142 13.64 0.46 5.77
CA SER A 142 12.84 0.30 7.00
C SER A 142 11.92 1.48 7.34
N ASP A 143 12.08 2.62 6.67
CA ASP A 143 11.32 3.85 6.95
C ASP A 143 10.99 4.58 5.64
N ALA A 144 10.32 3.88 4.73
CA ALA A 144 9.88 4.45 3.48
C ALA A 144 8.58 3.78 3.00
N CYS A 145 7.61 4.60 2.62
CA CYS A 145 6.36 4.16 2.03
C CYS A 145 6.10 4.90 0.72
N ILE A 146 5.37 4.23 -0.16
CA ILE A 146 4.87 4.86 -1.37
C ILE A 146 3.59 5.61 -1.02
N SER A 147 3.58 6.89 -1.32
CA SER A 147 2.46 7.78 -1.05
C SER A 147 1.88 8.31 -2.35
N ILE A 148 0.55 8.36 -2.41
CA ILE A 148 -0.16 9.04 -3.49
C ILE A 148 -0.23 10.54 -3.18
N GLY A 149 -0.13 11.36 -4.22
CA GLY A 149 -0.34 12.80 -4.11
C GLY A 149 -1.79 13.14 -3.72
N PRO A 150 -2.05 14.39 -3.28
CA PRO A 150 -3.37 14.80 -2.81
C PRO A 150 -4.41 14.95 -3.93
N SER A 151 -4.01 14.82 -5.20
CA SER A 151 -4.88 15.06 -6.36
C SER A 151 -4.38 14.28 -7.57
N ALA A 152 -5.25 14.16 -8.57
CA ALA A 152 -4.92 13.51 -9.84
C ALA A 152 -3.70 14.15 -10.52
N GLY A 153 -2.87 13.34 -11.20
CA GLY A 153 -1.68 13.75 -11.94
C GLY A 153 -0.44 14.06 -11.09
N PHE A 154 -0.54 14.05 -9.76
CA PHE A 154 0.64 14.18 -8.91
C PHE A 154 1.44 12.88 -8.89
N ALA A 155 2.76 12.97 -9.04
CA ALA A 155 3.65 11.83 -8.95
C ALA A 155 3.51 11.11 -7.60
N LEU A 156 3.64 9.78 -7.63
CA LEU A 156 3.77 8.98 -6.42
C LEU A 156 5.16 9.20 -5.84
N LEU A 157 5.20 9.37 -4.52
CA LEU A 157 6.42 9.72 -3.81
C LEU A 157 6.83 8.59 -2.88
N ASN A 158 8.11 8.28 -2.86
CA ASN A 158 8.76 7.47 -1.85
C ASN A 158 9.31 8.38 -0.74
N SER A 159 8.68 8.36 0.43
CA SER A 159 9.05 9.22 1.56
C SER A 159 9.01 8.48 2.90
N GLY A 160 9.62 9.09 3.92
CA GLY A 160 9.65 8.57 5.28
C GLY A 160 8.26 8.25 5.84
N CYS A 161 8.14 7.12 6.53
CA CYS A 161 6.88 6.49 6.92
C CYS A 161 6.91 6.05 8.39
N SER A 162 7.46 6.91 9.26
CA SER A 162 7.56 6.65 10.70
C SER A 162 6.19 6.40 11.34
N THR A 163 5.13 6.91 10.70
CA THR A 163 3.74 6.58 11.00
C THR A 163 2.98 6.57 9.68
N VAL A 164 2.36 5.44 9.36
CA VAL A 164 1.57 5.26 8.14
C VAL A 164 0.44 6.29 8.10
N ARG A 165 0.38 7.06 7.01
CA ARG A 165 -0.60 8.09 6.75
C ARG A 165 -1.70 7.57 5.82
N THR A 166 -2.81 8.29 5.77
CA THR A 166 -3.96 7.90 4.94
C THR A 166 -3.64 7.85 3.44
N ASN A 167 -2.69 8.65 2.96
CA ASN A 167 -2.22 8.64 1.57
C ASN A 167 -1.19 7.53 1.27
N GLU A 168 -0.84 6.69 2.25
CA GLU A 168 0.11 5.57 2.15
C GLU A 168 -0.58 4.21 2.30
N VAL A 169 -1.92 4.21 2.47
CA VAL A 169 -2.74 3.01 2.63
C VAL A 169 -3.54 2.75 1.36
N TYR A 170 -3.50 1.52 0.88
CA TYR A 170 -4.09 1.09 -0.38
C TYR A 170 -5.05 -0.09 -0.22
N THR A 171 -5.98 -0.18 -1.17
CA THR A 171 -6.79 -1.34 -1.46
C THR A 171 -6.38 -1.85 -2.85
N ILE A 172 -6.12 -3.15 -2.96
CA ILE A 172 -5.77 -3.83 -4.20
C ILE A 172 -6.97 -4.64 -4.64
N ILE A 173 -7.44 -4.39 -5.85
CA ILE A 173 -8.68 -4.95 -6.42
C ILE A 173 -8.35 -5.61 -7.76
N THR A 174 -8.85 -6.81 -8.02
CA THR A 174 -8.74 -7.50 -9.33
C THR A 174 -9.74 -7.00 -10.37
#